data_AF-A0ABD5Z301-F1
#
_entry.id   AF-A0ABD5Z301-F1
#
_cell.length_a   1.000
_cell.length_b   1.000
_cell.length_c   1.000
_cell.angle_alpha   90.00
_cell.angle_beta   90.00
_cell.angle_gamma   90.00
#
_symmetry.space_group_name_H-M   'P 1'
#
loop_
_entity.id
_entity.type
_entity.pdbx_description
1 polymer ?
#
loop_
_entity_poly.entity_id
_entity_poly.type
_entity_poly.pdbx_seq_one_letter_code
_entity_poly.pdbx_strand_id
1 'polypeptide(L)'
;MNQGGLFITLYDKDTLQLYLDEGVYGQHMTPQYGEPSSQSAHYRTLADYAAAREGKHVFFFLDREIYYGGQIVGSDEYGAFYINGQKSPMGREANAPLVWDESPRENYEETDEAGVFDAGGDRGEKCQPFLIQFEDNEDMAGRYVISDQLYFELGEYPYPLPSNSIAGMGFCTITPGETDILLDLLENDHEGEIETVSDEPVQLDGDPVPFSPEYGVDSPEEAHPESHLEASLIANPELLPEHMQPDDATICRQVPISPFKPADMDKADVCYFTEEMIRDGTIPNTVLELKIRKAGKSAALQVKRYLKWLHDRLGDEANQITIHVYAPGFTSTFDGYIPDRLLSQVEKYNFTTDGTQAHF
;
A
#
# COMPACT_ATOMS: atom_id res chain seq x y z
N MET A 1 -5.84 9.24 -12.70
CA MET A 1 -6.79 9.40 -11.60
C MET A 1 -6.05 9.47 -10.27
N ASN A 2 -6.17 10.58 -9.53
CA ASN A 2 -5.42 10.82 -8.28
C ASN A 2 -6.25 10.60 -7.00
N GLN A 3 -7.42 9.95 -7.09
CA GLN A 3 -8.37 9.87 -5.97
C GLN A 3 -8.04 8.80 -4.92
N GLY A 4 -6.90 8.11 -4.99
CA GLY A 4 -6.50 7.16 -3.94
C GLY A 4 -5.83 7.83 -2.74
N GLY A 5 -5.75 7.10 -1.63
CA GLY A 5 -5.08 7.60 -0.43
C GLY A 5 -4.26 6.55 0.32
N LEU A 6 -3.38 7.04 1.19
CA LEU A 6 -2.65 6.26 2.19
C LEU A 6 -3.20 6.59 3.57
N PHE A 7 -3.48 5.55 4.36
CA PHE A 7 -4.00 5.67 5.71
C PHE A 7 -3.00 5.06 6.69
N ILE A 8 -2.39 5.92 7.51
CA ILE A 8 -1.16 5.62 8.25
C ILE A 8 -1.42 5.78 9.74
N THR A 9 -1.14 4.75 10.53
CA THR A 9 -1.27 4.82 11.99
C THR A 9 -0.01 5.41 12.62
N LEU A 10 -0.15 6.48 13.39
CA LEU A 10 0.92 7.07 14.20
C LEU A 10 0.77 6.71 15.68
N TYR A 11 1.81 7.02 16.47
CA TYR A 11 1.91 6.61 17.87
C TYR A 11 1.91 7.78 18.87
N ASP A 12 2.22 9.00 18.42
CA ASP A 12 2.13 10.22 19.23
C ASP A 12 1.95 11.48 18.37
N LYS A 13 1.62 12.59 19.05
CA LYS A 13 1.36 13.89 18.43
C LYS A 13 2.64 14.57 17.95
N ASP A 14 3.76 14.44 18.67
CA ASP A 14 5.03 15.07 18.31
C ASP A 14 5.52 14.56 16.94
N THR A 15 5.36 13.26 16.68
CA THR A 15 5.66 12.63 15.39
C THR A 15 4.71 13.10 14.28
N LEU A 16 3.42 13.25 14.59
CA LEU A 16 2.45 13.82 13.63
C LEU A 16 2.86 15.25 13.24
N GLN A 17 3.18 16.10 14.22
CA GLN A 17 3.60 17.47 13.94
C GLN A 17 4.89 17.52 13.13
N LEU A 18 5.90 16.71 13.49
CA LEU A 18 7.15 16.58 12.73
C LEU A 18 6.89 16.21 11.27
N TYR A 19 6.04 15.22 11.02
CA TYR A 19 5.73 14.79 9.65
C TYR A 19 4.93 15.83 8.87
N LEU A 20 4.02 16.55 9.52
CA LEU A 20 3.29 17.65 8.89
C LEU A 20 4.18 18.86 8.57
N ASP A 21 5.12 19.20 9.46
CA ASP A 21 6.03 20.33 9.28
C ASP A 21 6.98 20.10 8.11
N GLU A 22 7.59 18.91 8.08
CA GLU A 22 8.62 18.56 7.10
C GLU A 22 8.03 18.00 5.80
N GLY A 23 6.73 17.66 5.77
CA GLY A 23 6.09 17.02 4.61
C GLY A 23 6.66 15.64 4.29
N VAL A 24 7.06 14.89 5.32
CA VAL A 24 7.78 13.61 5.20
C VAL A 24 7.16 12.56 6.12
N TYR A 25 7.05 11.32 5.65
CA TYR A 25 6.72 10.15 6.46
C TYR A 25 7.75 9.03 6.30
N GLY A 26 8.28 8.53 7.43
CA GLY A 26 9.17 7.38 7.50
C GLY A 26 8.71 6.33 8.51
N GLN A 27 8.44 5.10 8.10
CA GLN A 27 8.07 4.03 9.02
C GLN A 27 9.30 3.49 9.72
N HIS A 28 9.21 3.28 11.03
CA HIS A 28 10.27 2.63 11.80
C HIS A 28 10.38 1.15 11.39
N MET A 29 11.51 0.79 10.80
CA MET A 29 11.83 -0.55 10.34
C MET A 29 13.07 -1.08 11.06
N THR A 30 13.17 -2.40 11.22
CA THR A 30 14.43 -3.02 11.69
C THR A 30 15.50 -2.90 10.59
N PRO A 31 16.70 -2.38 10.88
CA PRO A 31 17.80 -2.26 9.92
C PRO A 31 18.11 -3.59 9.22
N GLN A 32 18.27 -3.57 7.91
CA GLN A 32 18.64 -4.74 7.11
C GLN A 32 20.06 -4.57 6.56
N TYR A 33 21.02 -5.33 7.09
CA TYR A 33 22.43 -5.28 6.66
C TYR A 33 22.75 -6.20 5.47
N GLY A 34 21.85 -7.11 5.14
CA GLY A 34 21.97 -8.04 4.02
C GLY A 34 20.59 -8.31 3.42
N GLU A 35 20.42 -9.49 2.85
CA GLU A 35 19.13 -9.93 2.31
C GLU A 35 18.08 -10.08 3.44
N PRO A 36 16.91 -9.43 3.31
CA PRO A 36 15.85 -9.55 4.29
C PRO A 36 15.35 -11.00 4.39
N SER A 37 15.16 -11.46 5.62
CA SER A 37 14.54 -12.76 5.86
C SER A 37 13.11 -12.79 5.32
N SER A 38 12.66 -13.95 4.85
CA SER A 38 11.27 -14.16 4.41
C SER A 38 10.22 -14.00 5.51
N GLN A 39 10.64 -13.98 6.77
CA GLN A 39 9.79 -13.73 7.93
C GLN A 39 9.82 -12.26 8.38
N SER A 40 10.73 -11.46 7.84
CA SER A 40 10.83 -10.03 8.16
C SER A 40 9.63 -9.27 7.59
N ALA A 41 9.31 -8.12 8.20
CA ALA A 41 8.29 -7.24 7.66
C ALA A 41 8.78 -6.41 6.47
N HIS A 42 10.07 -6.48 6.11
CA HIS A 42 10.72 -5.56 5.17
C HIS A 42 9.96 -5.41 3.84
N TYR A 43 9.73 -6.52 3.14
CA TYR A 43 9.05 -6.49 1.84
C TYR A 43 7.55 -6.17 1.93
N ARG A 44 6.90 -6.46 3.07
CA ARG A 44 5.51 -6.06 3.28
C ARG A 44 5.39 -4.55 3.44
N THR A 45 6.32 -3.95 4.18
CA THR A 45 6.44 -2.50 4.29
C THR A 45 6.85 -1.90 2.95
N LEU A 46 7.80 -2.49 2.22
CA LEU A 46 8.14 -1.99 0.88
C LEU A 46 6.91 -1.99 -0.05
N ALA A 47 6.04 -2.99 0.04
CA ALA A 47 4.79 -3.01 -0.73
C ALA A 47 3.82 -1.87 -0.35
N ASP A 48 3.81 -1.44 0.92
CA ASP A 48 3.05 -0.26 1.36
C ASP A 48 3.54 1.01 0.67
N TYR A 49 4.86 1.25 0.68
CA TYR A 49 5.50 2.38 -0.01
C TYR A 49 5.36 2.30 -1.53
N ALA A 50 5.48 1.10 -2.09
CA ALA A 50 5.35 0.87 -3.54
C ALA A 50 4.00 1.33 -4.10
N ALA A 51 2.93 1.27 -3.28
CA ALA A 51 1.59 1.68 -3.68
C ALA A 51 1.39 3.19 -3.73
N ALA A 52 2.34 3.98 -3.21
CA ALA A 52 2.35 5.43 -3.37
C ALA A 52 2.45 5.81 -4.85
N ARG A 53 1.72 6.85 -5.23
CA ARG A 53 1.78 7.52 -6.54
C ARG A 53 1.63 9.01 -6.31
N GLU A 54 2.22 9.80 -7.20
CA GLU A 54 2.05 11.25 -7.21
C GLU A 54 0.56 11.64 -7.12
N GLY A 55 0.26 12.66 -6.34
CA GLY A 55 -1.09 13.21 -6.19
C GLY A 55 -2.03 12.43 -5.26
N LYS A 56 -1.70 11.20 -4.85
CA LYS A 56 -2.50 10.47 -3.85
C LYS A 56 -2.47 11.17 -2.49
N HIS A 57 -3.54 11.09 -1.73
CA HIS A 57 -3.66 11.75 -0.44
C HIS A 57 -3.02 10.97 0.70
N VAL A 58 -2.49 11.66 1.71
CA VAL A 58 -1.95 11.08 2.94
C VAL A 58 -2.85 11.45 4.11
N PHE A 59 -3.25 10.44 4.88
CA PHE A 59 -4.08 10.58 6.08
C PHE A 59 -3.40 9.87 7.26
N PHE A 60 -3.31 10.54 8.40
CA PHE A 60 -2.72 10.01 9.63
C PHE A 60 -3.80 9.69 10.66
N PHE A 61 -3.83 8.46 11.15
CA PHE A 61 -4.69 8.02 12.23
C PHE A 61 -3.93 8.04 13.57
N LEU A 62 -4.44 8.80 14.54
CA LEU A 62 -3.88 8.92 15.87
C LEU A 62 -5.00 9.13 16.89
N ASP A 63 -5.05 8.35 17.96
CA ASP A 63 -5.99 8.53 19.08
C ASP A 63 -7.47 8.74 18.70
N ARG A 64 -7.95 7.99 17.67
CA ARG A 64 -9.31 8.07 17.10
C ARG A 64 -9.58 9.34 16.28
N GLU A 65 -8.55 10.07 15.91
CA GLU A 65 -8.60 11.22 15.02
C GLU A 65 -7.91 10.84 13.70
N ILE A 66 -8.42 11.37 12.59
CA ILE A 66 -7.87 11.19 11.26
C ILE A 66 -7.47 12.56 10.74
N TYR A 67 -6.17 12.80 10.64
CA TYR A 67 -5.55 14.05 10.23
C TYR A 67 -5.20 14.02 8.75
N TYR A 68 -5.43 15.12 8.05
CA TYR A 68 -4.93 15.29 6.69
C TYR A 68 -3.45 15.68 6.68
N GLY A 69 -2.67 15.02 5.82
CA GLY A 69 -1.25 15.33 5.60
C GLY A 69 -1.02 16.21 4.38
N GLY A 70 -1.50 15.77 3.21
CA GLY A 70 -1.24 16.41 1.92
C GLY A 70 -1.31 15.40 0.78
N GLN A 71 -0.76 15.76 -0.36
CA GLN A 71 -0.63 14.89 -1.53
C GLN A 71 0.81 14.46 -1.75
N ILE A 72 0.99 13.19 -2.08
CA ILE A 72 2.30 12.60 -2.36
C ILE A 72 2.97 13.29 -3.55
N VAL A 73 4.26 13.59 -3.38
CA VAL A 73 5.16 14.07 -4.43
C VAL A 73 6.05 12.90 -4.89
N GLY A 74 6.30 12.80 -6.20
CA GLY A 74 7.18 11.76 -6.74
C GLY A 74 6.76 11.33 -8.15
N SER A 75 6.73 10.02 -8.38
CA SER A 75 6.41 9.44 -9.69
C SER A 75 4.92 9.05 -9.80
N ASP A 76 4.33 9.29 -10.96
CA ASP A 76 3.05 8.74 -11.37
C ASP A 76 3.21 7.37 -12.09
N GLU A 77 4.34 7.13 -12.75
CA GLU A 77 4.68 5.86 -13.41
C GLU A 77 5.03 4.73 -12.43
N TYR A 78 5.92 5.00 -11.47
CA TYR A 78 6.47 4.04 -10.51
C TYR A 78 6.06 4.37 -9.08
N GLY A 79 6.47 3.55 -8.10
CA GLY A 79 6.28 3.85 -6.68
C GLY A 79 6.80 5.23 -6.31
N ALA A 80 5.92 6.14 -5.86
CA ALA A 80 6.27 7.48 -5.39
C ALA A 80 6.79 7.44 -3.95
N PHE A 81 7.97 6.87 -3.78
CA PHE A 81 8.68 6.89 -2.51
C PHE A 81 10.17 7.12 -2.77
N TYR A 82 10.88 7.45 -1.69
CA TYR A 82 12.29 7.74 -1.73
C TYR A 82 13.06 6.79 -0.82
N ILE A 83 14.33 6.59 -1.15
CA ILE A 83 15.27 5.72 -0.47
C ILE A 83 16.13 6.57 0.47
N ASN A 84 16.19 6.18 1.74
CA ASN A 84 16.90 6.93 2.78
C ASN A 84 17.97 6.08 3.46
N GLY A 85 19.24 6.44 3.23
CA GLY A 85 20.40 5.74 3.76
C GLY A 85 20.57 4.31 3.24
N GLN A 86 21.50 3.58 3.83
CA GLN A 86 21.96 2.28 3.33
C GLN A 86 21.49 1.07 4.17
N LYS A 87 20.48 1.28 5.04
CA LYS A 87 19.95 0.24 5.96
C LYS A 87 18.87 -0.66 5.32
N SER A 88 18.86 -0.73 4.00
CA SER A 88 18.08 -1.66 3.18
C SER A 88 18.91 -2.16 1.99
N PRO A 89 18.55 -3.30 1.36
CA PRO A 89 19.18 -3.74 0.10
C PRO A 89 19.13 -2.66 -0.97
N MET A 90 17.94 -2.07 -1.17
CA MET A 90 17.71 -1.00 -2.14
C MET A 90 18.56 0.24 -1.84
N GLY A 91 18.70 0.62 -0.56
CA GLY A 91 19.56 1.74 -0.15
C GLY A 91 21.04 1.54 -0.43
N ARG A 92 21.53 0.30 -0.33
CA ARG A 92 22.91 -0.03 -0.71
C ARG A 92 23.11 -0.01 -2.22
N GLU A 93 22.16 -0.56 -2.97
CA GLU A 93 22.22 -0.58 -4.43
C GLU A 93 22.22 0.85 -5.01
N ALA A 94 21.35 1.71 -4.49
CA ALA A 94 21.27 3.12 -4.87
C ALA A 94 22.43 3.98 -4.31
N ASN A 95 23.25 3.43 -3.41
CA ASN A 95 24.21 4.19 -2.59
C ASN A 95 23.56 5.45 -1.97
N ALA A 96 22.35 5.27 -1.42
CA ALA A 96 21.52 6.38 -0.99
C ALA A 96 22.14 7.14 0.20
N PRO A 97 22.14 8.49 0.18
CA PRO A 97 22.50 9.29 1.34
C PRO A 97 21.45 9.14 2.44
N LEU A 98 21.89 9.33 3.69
CA LEU A 98 20.98 9.50 4.81
C LEU A 98 20.57 10.97 4.86
N VAL A 99 19.30 11.25 4.58
CA VAL A 99 18.74 12.62 4.51
C VAL A 99 17.66 12.85 5.56
N TRP A 100 17.13 11.77 6.15
CA TRP A 100 16.20 11.80 7.27
C TRP A 100 16.74 10.95 8.40
N ASP A 101 17.04 11.57 9.55
CA ASP A 101 17.61 10.91 10.71
C ASP A 101 16.89 11.36 12.00
N GLU A 102 16.06 10.49 12.55
CA GLU A 102 15.34 10.74 13.81
C GLU A 102 16.14 10.39 15.07
N SER A 103 17.38 9.91 14.94
CA SER A 103 18.23 9.57 16.10
C SER A 103 18.37 10.70 17.14
N PRO A 104 18.39 12.01 16.78
CA PRO A 104 18.49 13.10 17.75
C PRO A 104 17.25 13.36 18.64
N ARG A 105 16.12 12.67 18.38
CA ARG A 105 14.87 12.89 19.15
C ARG A 105 15.05 12.43 20.60
N GLU A 106 14.51 13.21 21.55
CA GLU A 106 14.69 12.96 23.00
C GLU A 106 14.15 11.60 23.45
N ASN A 107 13.20 11.03 22.72
CA ASN A 107 12.54 9.77 23.03
C ASN A 107 13.33 8.53 22.57
N TYR A 108 14.46 8.70 21.87
CA TYR A 108 15.29 7.61 21.34
C TYR A 108 16.68 7.60 21.94
N GLU A 109 17.33 6.45 21.90
CA GLU A 109 18.75 6.32 22.23
C GLU A 109 19.56 6.23 20.92
N GLU A 110 20.47 7.18 20.70
CA GLU A 110 21.41 7.14 19.57
C GLU A 110 22.26 5.88 19.63
N THR A 111 22.52 5.28 18.47
CA THR A 111 23.47 4.17 18.34
C THR A 111 24.80 4.65 17.75
N ASP A 112 25.81 3.76 17.70
CA ASP A 112 27.08 4.05 17.03
C ASP A 112 26.94 4.15 15.49
N GLU A 113 25.76 3.86 14.93
CA GLU A 113 25.48 3.88 13.50
C GLU A 113 24.50 5.00 13.12
N ALA A 114 24.91 5.90 12.22
CA ALA A 114 24.06 6.98 11.74
C ALA A 114 22.76 6.46 11.09
N GLY A 115 21.64 7.15 11.37
CA GLY A 115 20.30 6.74 10.91
C GLY A 115 19.73 5.50 11.59
N VAL A 116 20.38 5.01 12.65
CA VAL A 116 19.92 3.90 13.48
C VAL A 116 19.81 4.36 14.93
N PHE A 117 18.63 4.15 15.50
CA PHE A 117 18.30 4.55 16.86
C PHE A 117 17.54 3.44 17.59
N ASP A 118 17.72 3.31 18.90
CA ASP A 118 16.90 2.42 19.72
C ASP A 118 15.60 3.13 20.12
N ALA A 119 14.48 2.59 19.65
CA ALA A 119 13.15 3.12 19.96
C ALA A 119 12.62 2.63 21.33
N GLY A 120 13.44 1.95 22.11
CA GLY A 120 13.19 1.53 23.48
C GLY A 120 12.31 0.28 23.62
N GLY A 121 12.38 -0.34 24.80
CA GLY A 121 11.53 -1.47 25.18
C GLY A 121 11.65 -2.67 24.22
N ASP A 122 10.51 -3.21 23.80
CA ASP A 122 10.45 -4.33 22.85
C ASP A 122 10.57 -3.88 21.37
N ARG A 123 10.70 -2.56 21.10
CA ARG A 123 10.84 -2.04 19.73
C ARG A 123 12.26 -2.26 19.20
N GLY A 124 13.27 -2.06 20.04
CA GLY A 124 14.70 -2.19 19.72
C GLY A 124 15.16 -1.22 18.62
N GLU A 125 16.31 -1.54 18.01
CA GLU A 125 16.90 -0.74 16.93
C GLU A 125 15.98 -0.57 15.71
N LYS A 126 15.85 0.68 15.27
CA LYS A 126 15.06 1.14 14.13
C LYS A 126 15.89 2.02 13.20
N CYS A 127 15.45 2.05 11.95
CA CYS A 127 15.83 3.00 10.92
C CYS A 127 14.61 3.28 10.03
N GLN A 128 14.70 4.28 9.15
CA GLN A 128 13.64 4.62 8.19
C GLN A 128 14.20 4.57 6.77
N PRO A 129 14.30 3.38 6.16
CA PRO A 129 14.99 3.22 4.88
C PRO A 129 14.20 3.74 3.67
N PHE A 130 12.92 4.05 3.87
CA PHE A 130 12.01 4.55 2.85
C PHE A 130 11.23 5.75 3.38
N LEU A 131 11.04 6.75 2.53
CA LEU A 131 10.31 7.98 2.84
C LEU A 131 9.19 8.19 1.82
N ILE A 132 8.08 8.76 2.27
CA ILE A 132 7.08 9.39 1.42
C ILE A 132 7.21 10.89 1.64
N GLN A 133 7.28 11.66 0.56
CA GLN A 133 7.17 13.12 0.63
C GLN A 133 5.77 13.54 0.18
N PHE A 134 5.22 14.56 0.83
CA PHE A 134 3.91 15.10 0.50
C PHE A 134 3.87 16.61 0.71
N GLU A 135 3.01 17.27 -0.06
CA GLU A 135 2.76 18.71 -0.01
C GLU A 135 1.26 18.96 0.16
N ASP A 136 0.90 19.96 0.97
CA ASP A 136 -0.50 20.33 1.16
C ASP A 136 -0.95 21.33 0.10
N ASN A 137 -1.56 20.82 -0.97
CA ASN A 137 -2.14 21.65 -2.02
C ASN A 137 -3.62 22.03 -1.75
N GLU A 138 -4.25 21.44 -0.73
CA GLU A 138 -5.65 21.73 -0.37
C GLU A 138 -5.80 22.74 0.78
N ASP A 139 -4.69 23.15 1.42
CA ASP A 139 -4.71 24.02 2.60
C ASP A 139 -5.55 23.39 3.74
N MET A 140 -5.33 22.08 3.95
CA MET A 140 -6.03 21.24 4.92
C MET A 140 -5.09 20.52 5.89
N ALA A 141 -3.77 20.65 5.77
CA ALA A 141 -2.82 19.93 6.62
C ALA A 141 -3.11 20.18 8.10
N GLY A 142 -3.16 19.09 8.87
CA GLY A 142 -3.49 19.13 10.29
C GLY A 142 -4.98 19.25 10.62
N ARG A 143 -5.89 19.49 9.66
CA ARG A 143 -7.33 19.29 9.87
C ARG A 143 -7.59 17.85 10.22
N TYR A 144 -8.54 17.62 11.12
CA TYR A 144 -8.93 16.28 11.49
C TYR A 144 -10.43 16.09 11.66
N VAL A 145 -10.84 14.86 11.40
CA VAL A 145 -12.16 14.32 11.75
C VAL A 145 -11.98 13.26 12.82
N ILE A 146 -13.01 12.99 13.62
CA ILE A 146 -12.98 11.80 14.48
C ILE A 146 -13.29 10.56 13.64
N SER A 147 -12.66 9.43 13.98
CA SER A 147 -12.80 8.17 13.24
C SER A 147 -14.24 7.70 13.09
N ASP A 148 -15.07 8.01 14.10
CA ASP A 148 -16.47 7.62 14.10
C ASP A 148 -17.26 8.33 13.00
N GLN A 149 -16.87 9.54 12.55
CA GLN A 149 -17.47 10.21 11.39
C GLN A 149 -17.23 9.39 10.13
N LEU A 150 -15.96 9.05 9.84
CA LEU A 150 -15.62 8.19 8.70
C LEU A 150 -16.40 6.88 8.75
N TYR A 151 -16.32 6.14 9.86
CA TYR A 151 -16.95 4.82 9.95
C TYR A 151 -18.48 4.85 9.96
N PHE A 152 -19.10 6.00 10.26
CA PHE A 152 -20.54 6.18 10.09
C PHE A 152 -20.90 6.21 8.60
N GLU A 153 -20.18 6.99 7.81
CA GLU A 153 -20.35 7.06 6.35
C GLU A 153 -20.02 5.73 5.68
N LEU A 154 -18.91 5.08 6.07
CA LEU A 154 -18.57 3.75 5.53
C LEU A 154 -19.58 2.66 5.93
N GLY A 155 -20.42 2.92 6.95
CA GLY A 155 -21.46 2.01 7.40
C GLY A 155 -22.57 1.75 6.37
N GLU A 156 -22.65 2.55 5.31
CA GLU A 156 -23.59 2.35 4.21
C GLU A 156 -23.21 1.15 3.32
N TYR A 157 -21.93 0.75 3.31
CA TYR A 157 -21.44 -0.35 2.49
C TYR A 157 -21.64 -1.71 3.17
N PRO A 158 -22.28 -2.71 2.53
CA PRO A 158 -22.53 -4.02 3.11
C PRO A 158 -21.31 -4.97 3.07
N TYR A 159 -20.11 -4.40 3.02
CA TYR A 159 -18.82 -5.09 2.91
C TYR A 159 -17.69 -4.28 3.55
N PRO A 160 -16.61 -4.94 4.00
CA PRO A 160 -15.45 -4.25 4.54
C PRO A 160 -14.67 -3.52 3.44
N LEU A 161 -14.18 -2.34 3.77
CA LEU A 161 -13.25 -1.53 2.99
C LEU A 161 -11.85 -1.58 3.63
N PRO A 162 -10.78 -1.23 2.90
CA PRO A 162 -9.41 -1.25 3.40
C PRO A 162 -9.21 -0.62 4.79
N SER A 163 -9.79 0.56 5.04
CA SER A 163 -9.69 1.24 6.34
C SER A 163 -10.26 0.42 7.49
N ASN A 164 -11.31 -0.40 7.27
CA ASN A 164 -11.84 -1.30 8.30
C ASN A 164 -10.83 -2.36 8.74
N SER A 165 -9.78 -2.59 7.95
CA SER A 165 -8.73 -3.58 8.24
C SER A 165 -7.47 -2.97 8.84
N ILE A 166 -7.42 -1.66 9.10
CA ILE A 166 -6.25 -0.96 9.65
C ILE A 166 -5.89 -1.44 11.07
N ALA A 167 -6.83 -2.03 11.81
CA ALA A 167 -6.60 -2.47 13.18
C ALA A 167 -5.43 -3.47 13.27
N GLY A 168 -4.36 -3.08 13.96
CA GLY A 168 -3.12 -3.87 14.07
C GLY A 168 -2.17 -3.71 12.87
N MET A 169 -2.47 -2.81 11.94
CA MET A 169 -1.62 -2.43 10.81
C MET A 169 -1.11 -0.99 11.02
N GLY A 170 0.12 -0.73 10.56
CA GLY A 170 0.69 0.63 10.57
C GLY A 170 0.30 1.46 9.35
N PHE A 171 -0.23 0.81 8.31
CA PHE A 171 -0.43 1.40 6.99
C PHE A 171 -1.47 0.59 6.22
N CYS A 172 -2.37 1.24 5.49
CA CYS A 172 -3.07 0.64 4.37
C CYS A 172 -3.33 1.67 3.26
N THR A 173 -3.47 1.20 2.03
CA THR A 173 -4.06 2.02 0.95
C THR A 173 -5.58 2.08 1.16
N ILE A 174 -6.19 3.24 0.91
CA ILE A 174 -7.64 3.39 0.88
C ILE A 174 -8.13 3.63 -0.55
N THR A 175 -9.36 3.23 -0.81
CA THR A 175 -10.01 3.29 -2.13
C THR A 175 -10.35 4.73 -2.53
N PRO A 176 -10.64 4.98 -3.82
CA PRO A 176 -11.18 6.27 -4.26
C PRO A 176 -12.41 6.72 -3.47
N GLY A 177 -13.37 5.82 -3.25
CA GLY A 177 -14.58 6.15 -2.48
C GLY A 177 -14.30 6.51 -1.02
N GLU A 178 -13.37 5.81 -0.35
CA GLU A 178 -12.97 6.16 1.02
C GLU A 178 -12.24 7.51 1.08
N THR A 179 -11.44 7.82 0.06
CA THR A 179 -10.69 9.07 -0.03
C THR A 179 -11.64 10.24 -0.25
N ASP A 180 -12.58 10.12 -1.19
CA ASP A 180 -13.58 11.16 -1.46
C ASP A 180 -14.42 11.46 -0.20
N ILE A 181 -14.85 10.43 0.55
CA ILE A 181 -15.56 10.60 1.82
C ILE A 181 -14.71 11.33 2.86
N LEU A 182 -13.43 10.96 3.00
CA LEU A 182 -12.54 11.63 3.95
C LEU A 182 -12.30 13.10 3.60
N LEU A 183 -12.07 13.39 2.32
CA LEU A 183 -11.87 14.76 1.86
C LEU A 183 -13.12 15.62 2.10
N ASP A 184 -14.31 15.10 1.77
CA ASP A 184 -15.57 15.79 2.04
C ASP A 184 -15.76 16.08 3.53
N LEU A 185 -15.51 15.09 4.40
CA LEU A 185 -15.59 15.27 5.84
C LEU A 185 -14.56 16.30 6.35
N LEU A 186 -13.34 16.32 5.82
CA LEU A 186 -12.31 17.29 6.22
C LEU A 186 -12.62 18.71 5.74
N GLU A 187 -13.19 18.86 4.54
CA GLU A 187 -13.56 20.16 3.98
C GLU A 187 -14.77 20.75 4.72
N ASN A 188 -15.79 19.92 4.96
CA ASN A 188 -17.11 20.39 5.37
C ASN A 188 -17.44 20.15 6.85
N ASP A 189 -16.87 19.12 7.47
CA ASP A 189 -17.27 18.61 8.80
C ASP A 189 -16.07 18.30 9.73
N HIS A 190 -14.90 18.90 9.51
CA HIS A 190 -13.74 18.67 10.41
C HIS A 190 -14.03 19.16 11.83
N GLU A 191 -13.51 18.43 12.81
CA GLU A 191 -13.72 18.69 14.23
C GLU A 191 -12.71 19.72 14.78
N GLY A 192 -11.54 19.81 14.14
CA GLY A 192 -10.52 20.77 14.50
C GLY A 192 -9.26 20.67 13.65
N GLU A 193 -8.22 21.35 14.12
CA GLU A 193 -6.90 21.44 13.50
C GLU A 193 -5.81 21.30 14.56
N ILE A 194 -4.65 20.75 14.17
CA ILE A 194 -3.42 20.75 14.97
C ILE A 194 -2.40 21.73 14.37
N GLU A 195 -1.55 22.32 15.21
CA GLU A 195 -0.40 23.08 14.72
C GLU A 195 0.55 22.15 13.95
N THR A 196 0.90 22.55 12.73
CA THR A 196 1.77 21.77 11.84
C THR A 196 3.26 22.04 12.05
N VAL A 197 3.63 22.97 12.94
CA VAL A 197 5.04 23.29 13.23
C VAL A 197 5.55 22.38 14.34
N SER A 198 6.76 21.85 14.16
CA SER A 198 7.43 20.95 15.11
C SER A 198 8.59 21.63 15.83
N ASP A 199 8.79 21.24 17.09
CA ASP A 199 9.98 21.63 17.88
C ASP A 199 11.06 20.51 17.88
N GLU A 200 10.81 19.38 17.21
CA GLU A 200 11.76 18.26 17.13
C GLU A 200 13.02 18.66 16.33
N PRO A 201 14.23 18.23 16.76
CA PRO A 201 15.49 18.62 16.11
C PRO A 201 15.80 17.77 14.87
N VAL A 202 14.78 17.47 14.06
CA VAL A 202 14.86 16.64 12.86
C VAL A 202 14.37 17.45 11.68
N GLN A 203 15.12 17.43 10.59
CA GLN A 203 14.76 18.07 9.35
C GLN A 203 15.25 17.22 8.18
N LEU A 204 14.64 17.38 7.02
CA LEU A 204 15.15 16.77 5.80
C LEU A 204 16.43 17.49 5.34
N ASP A 205 17.58 16.79 5.41
CA ASP A 205 18.89 17.33 5.01
C ASP A 205 19.34 16.76 3.66
N GLY A 206 19.10 17.54 2.60
CA GLY A 206 19.46 17.20 1.22
C GLY A 206 18.33 16.53 0.43
N ASP A 207 18.67 16.10 -0.78
CA ASP A 207 17.68 15.54 -1.71
C ASP A 207 17.61 14.00 -1.53
N PRO A 208 16.45 13.45 -1.13
CA PRO A 208 16.27 12.01 -1.05
C PRO A 208 16.33 11.37 -2.44
N VAL A 209 16.81 10.12 -2.52
CA VAL A 209 16.92 9.41 -3.81
C VAL A 209 15.55 8.83 -4.17
N PRO A 210 14.88 9.26 -5.25
CA PRO A 210 13.60 8.68 -5.64
C PRO A 210 13.77 7.22 -6.04
N PHE A 211 12.75 6.39 -5.78
CA PHE A 211 12.71 5.05 -6.33
C PHE A 211 12.78 5.10 -7.86
N SER A 212 13.55 4.17 -8.42
CA SER A 212 13.64 3.91 -9.85
C SER A 212 13.64 2.39 -10.05
N PRO A 213 13.02 1.87 -11.12
CA PRO A 213 13.05 0.45 -11.46
C PRO A 213 14.43 -0.21 -11.40
N GLU A 214 15.49 0.55 -11.67
CA GLU A 214 16.88 0.05 -11.65
C GLU A 214 17.35 -0.44 -10.27
N TYR A 215 16.70 -0.01 -9.19
CA TYR A 215 17.00 -0.48 -7.82
C TYR A 215 16.15 -1.68 -7.39
N GLY A 216 15.22 -2.11 -8.25
CA GLY A 216 14.31 -3.23 -8.02
C GLY A 216 14.86 -4.55 -8.57
N VAL A 217 13.93 -5.47 -8.86
CA VAL A 217 14.23 -6.72 -9.57
C VAL A 217 14.10 -6.52 -11.07
N ASP A 218 14.91 -7.24 -11.85
CA ASP A 218 14.83 -7.19 -13.32
C ASP A 218 13.67 -8.02 -13.87
N SER A 219 13.21 -9.01 -13.08
CA SER A 219 12.14 -9.92 -13.48
C SER A 219 11.31 -10.42 -12.27
N PRO A 220 10.02 -10.78 -12.48
CA PRO A 220 9.19 -11.37 -11.43
C PRO A 220 9.79 -12.64 -10.79
N GLU A 221 10.60 -13.40 -11.53
CA GLU A 221 11.26 -14.63 -11.08
C GLU A 221 12.29 -14.40 -9.95
N GLU A 222 12.88 -13.22 -9.88
CA GLU A 222 13.89 -12.88 -8.87
C GLU A 222 13.25 -12.55 -7.52
N ALA A 223 11.96 -12.20 -7.51
CA ALA A 223 11.27 -11.70 -6.35
C ALA A 223 10.90 -12.83 -5.36
N HIS A 224 11.54 -12.82 -4.20
CA HIS A 224 11.25 -13.73 -3.09
C HIS A 224 11.33 -13.00 -1.74
N PRO A 225 10.37 -13.21 -0.81
CA PRO A 225 9.16 -14.05 -0.88
C PRO A 225 8.00 -13.39 -1.66
N GLU A 226 6.75 -13.89 -1.54
CA GLU A 226 5.56 -13.36 -2.25
C GLU A 226 5.31 -11.87 -2.03
N SER A 227 5.60 -11.35 -0.83
CA SER A 227 5.52 -9.90 -0.58
C SER A 227 6.59 -9.09 -1.32
N HIS A 228 7.72 -9.69 -1.69
CA HIS A 228 8.71 -9.03 -2.55
C HIS A 228 8.16 -8.94 -3.96
N LEU A 229 7.52 -10.02 -4.47
CA LEU A 229 6.84 -9.99 -5.77
C LEU A 229 5.74 -8.92 -5.79
N GLU A 230 4.89 -8.87 -4.77
CA GLU A 230 3.88 -7.83 -4.60
C GLU A 230 4.50 -6.43 -4.64
N ALA A 231 5.52 -6.16 -3.82
CA ALA A 231 6.21 -4.88 -3.79
C ALA A 231 6.81 -4.50 -5.16
N SER A 232 7.49 -5.43 -5.82
CA SER A 232 8.14 -5.19 -7.11
C SER A 232 7.14 -4.88 -8.22
N LEU A 233 6.04 -5.63 -8.32
CA LEU A 233 5.02 -5.40 -9.35
C LEU A 233 4.22 -4.11 -9.13
N ILE A 234 3.98 -3.73 -7.87
CA ILE A 234 3.33 -2.45 -7.56
C ILE A 234 4.30 -1.29 -7.82
N ALA A 235 5.56 -1.41 -7.41
CA ALA A 235 6.55 -0.34 -7.57
C ALA A 235 6.93 -0.13 -9.04
N ASN A 236 7.06 -1.22 -9.81
CA ASN A 236 7.35 -1.20 -11.24
C ASN A 236 6.32 -2.05 -12.00
N PRO A 237 5.20 -1.45 -12.47
CA PRO A 237 4.22 -2.16 -13.26
C PRO A 237 4.74 -2.69 -14.59
N GLU A 238 5.86 -2.21 -15.13
CA GLU A 238 6.44 -2.73 -16.38
C GLU A 238 6.87 -4.20 -16.29
N LEU A 239 7.00 -4.74 -15.07
CA LEU A 239 7.20 -6.18 -14.81
C LEU A 239 5.96 -7.04 -15.13
N LEU A 240 4.81 -6.40 -15.36
CA LEU A 240 3.58 -7.03 -15.83
C LEU A 240 3.45 -6.91 -17.35
N PRO A 241 2.75 -7.88 -18.00
CA PRO A 241 2.30 -7.70 -19.37
C PRO A 241 1.53 -6.38 -19.55
N GLU A 242 1.72 -5.66 -20.66
CA GLU A 242 1.16 -4.32 -20.93
C GLU A 242 -0.34 -4.21 -20.60
N HIS A 243 -1.14 -5.20 -21.00
CA HIS A 243 -2.59 -5.20 -20.74
C HIS A 243 -3.00 -5.44 -19.28
N MET A 244 -2.07 -5.87 -18.42
CA MET A 244 -2.26 -6.02 -16.98
C MET A 244 -1.71 -4.83 -16.20
N GLN A 245 -1.04 -3.88 -16.85
CA GLN A 245 -0.53 -2.69 -16.19
C GLN A 245 -1.71 -1.79 -15.77
N PRO A 246 -1.56 -1.02 -14.68
CA PRO A 246 -2.59 -0.09 -14.23
C PRO A 246 -2.70 1.06 -15.23
N ASP A 247 -3.74 1.04 -16.08
CA ASP A 247 -4.07 2.15 -16.99
C ASP A 247 -4.84 3.24 -16.23
N ASP A 248 -4.13 4.31 -15.88
CA ASP A 248 -4.60 5.46 -15.10
C ASP A 248 -5.42 5.10 -13.84
N ALA A 249 -5.09 3.96 -13.22
CA ALA A 249 -5.85 3.38 -12.13
C ALA A 249 -5.25 3.68 -10.76
N THR A 250 -6.13 3.89 -9.77
CA THR A 250 -5.71 3.86 -8.37
C THR A 250 -5.35 2.42 -7.98
N ILE A 251 -4.10 2.22 -7.57
CA ILE A 251 -3.60 0.95 -7.04
C ILE A 251 -3.82 0.90 -5.54
N CYS A 252 -4.52 -0.13 -5.07
CA CYS A 252 -4.60 -0.51 -3.67
C CYS A 252 -4.05 -1.92 -3.48
N ARG A 253 -3.48 -2.19 -2.31
CA ARG A 253 -2.99 -3.53 -1.95
C ARG A 253 -3.72 -4.09 -0.75
N GLN A 254 -3.72 -5.41 -0.63
CA GLN A 254 -4.32 -6.11 0.52
C GLN A 254 -5.78 -5.70 0.75
N VAL A 255 -6.54 -5.54 -0.33
CA VAL A 255 -7.95 -5.08 -0.29
C VAL A 255 -8.84 -6.20 0.24
N PRO A 256 -9.71 -5.96 1.24
CA PRO A 256 -10.68 -6.95 1.69
C PRO A 256 -11.63 -7.41 0.57
N ILE A 257 -11.58 -8.69 0.19
CA ILE A 257 -12.53 -9.28 -0.79
C ILE A 257 -13.22 -10.48 -0.15
N SER A 258 -13.91 -10.22 0.96
CA SER A 258 -14.53 -11.25 1.76
C SER A 258 -15.59 -10.66 2.73
N PRO A 259 -16.47 -11.49 3.33
CA PRO A 259 -17.46 -10.97 4.27
C PRO A 259 -16.80 -10.42 5.52
N PHE A 260 -17.51 -9.54 6.24
CA PHE A 260 -17.07 -9.04 7.54
C PHE A 260 -16.66 -10.19 8.46
N LYS A 261 -15.37 -10.23 8.82
CA LYS A 261 -14.79 -11.24 9.68
C LYS A 261 -13.93 -10.55 10.75
N PRO A 262 -14.02 -10.94 12.04
CA PRO A 262 -13.25 -10.30 13.10
C PRO A 262 -11.72 -10.45 12.99
N ALA A 263 -11.23 -11.49 12.30
CA ALA A 263 -9.81 -11.76 12.10
C ALA A 263 -9.60 -12.66 10.86
N ASP A 264 -8.39 -12.72 10.32
CA ASP A 264 -8.02 -13.56 9.18
C ASP A 264 -8.97 -13.38 7.98
N MET A 265 -9.24 -12.12 7.64
CA MET A 265 -10.04 -11.74 6.48
C MET A 265 -9.27 -12.07 5.20
N ASP A 266 -9.94 -12.63 4.19
CA ASP A 266 -9.28 -12.84 2.89
C ASP A 266 -9.08 -11.46 2.23
N LYS A 267 -7.85 -11.18 1.80
CA LYS A 267 -7.44 -9.94 1.15
C LYS A 267 -6.86 -10.26 -0.22
N ALA A 268 -7.27 -9.53 -1.24
CA ALA A 268 -6.64 -9.60 -2.55
C ALA A 268 -5.29 -8.88 -2.53
N ASP A 269 -4.31 -9.42 -3.25
CA ASP A 269 -2.94 -8.91 -3.20
C ASP A 269 -2.89 -7.48 -3.76
N VAL A 270 -3.35 -7.27 -4.99
CA VAL A 270 -3.38 -5.95 -5.66
C VAL A 270 -4.72 -5.73 -6.34
N CYS A 271 -5.21 -4.49 -6.32
CA CYS A 271 -6.48 -4.09 -6.90
C CYS A 271 -6.33 -2.77 -7.66
N TYR A 272 -6.99 -2.67 -8.81
CA TYR A 272 -7.05 -1.46 -9.61
C TYR A 272 -8.47 -0.89 -9.61
N PHE A 273 -8.56 0.42 -9.39
CA PHE A 273 -9.79 1.21 -9.43
C PHE A 273 -9.64 2.23 -10.56
N THR A 274 -10.48 2.13 -11.59
CA THR A 274 -10.43 2.97 -12.78
C THR A 274 -11.51 4.05 -12.75
N GLU A 275 -11.55 4.92 -13.76
CA GLU A 275 -12.63 5.91 -13.96
C GLU A 275 -14.02 5.29 -14.11
N GLU A 276 -14.10 4.03 -14.53
CA GLU A 276 -15.35 3.26 -14.55
C GLU A 276 -15.68 2.71 -13.16
N MET A 277 -15.87 3.62 -12.20
CA MET A 277 -16.05 3.30 -10.79
C MET A 277 -17.20 2.31 -10.56
N ILE A 278 -16.93 1.27 -9.76
CA ILE A 278 -17.94 0.35 -9.24
C ILE A 278 -18.24 0.75 -7.80
N ARG A 279 -19.52 1.00 -7.50
CA ARG A 279 -19.99 1.42 -6.17
C ARG A 279 -19.20 2.62 -5.64
N ASP A 280 -19.20 3.69 -6.42
CA ASP A 280 -18.57 4.98 -6.06
C ASP A 280 -17.08 4.82 -5.70
N GLY A 281 -16.39 3.93 -6.43
CA GLY A 281 -14.96 3.69 -6.26
C GLY A 281 -14.61 2.82 -5.07
N THR A 282 -15.57 2.15 -4.43
CA THR A 282 -15.31 1.25 -3.28
C THR A 282 -15.06 -0.21 -3.66
N ILE A 283 -15.33 -0.58 -4.91
CA ILE A 283 -15.08 -1.91 -5.46
C ILE A 283 -14.10 -1.82 -6.63
N PRO A 284 -13.08 -2.70 -6.70
CA PRO A 284 -12.09 -2.65 -7.78
C PRO A 284 -12.65 -3.18 -9.11
N ASN A 285 -12.14 -2.64 -10.20
CA ASN A 285 -12.38 -3.14 -11.56
C ASN A 285 -11.54 -4.40 -11.84
N THR A 286 -10.32 -4.43 -11.30
CA THR A 286 -9.36 -5.52 -11.53
C THR A 286 -8.77 -5.99 -10.22
N VAL A 287 -8.65 -7.30 -10.07
CA VAL A 287 -8.01 -7.98 -8.94
C VAL A 287 -6.84 -8.80 -9.46
N LEU A 288 -5.65 -8.61 -8.90
CA LEU A 288 -4.47 -9.42 -9.17
C LEU A 288 -4.21 -10.32 -7.96
N GLU A 289 -4.17 -11.63 -8.21
CA GLU A 289 -3.74 -12.64 -7.24
C GLU A 289 -2.37 -13.18 -7.68
N LEU A 290 -1.36 -12.96 -6.85
CA LEU A 290 0.04 -13.18 -7.17
C LEU A 290 0.55 -14.47 -6.53
N LYS A 291 1.36 -15.25 -7.24
CA LYS A 291 2.00 -16.44 -6.67
C LYS A 291 3.44 -16.56 -7.11
N ILE A 292 4.37 -16.70 -6.17
CA ILE A 292 5.80 -16.99 -6.48
C ILE A 292 6.07 -18.44 -6.89
N ARG A 293 5.03 -19.29 -6.87
CA ARG A 293 5.09 -20.71 -7.24
C ARG A 293 3.95 -21.04 -8.16
N LYS A 294 4.05 -22.20 -8.81
CA LYS A 294 3.00 -22.76 -9.67
C LYS A 294 1.63 -22.72 -8.97
N ALA A 295 0.69 -21.97 -9.54
CA ALA A 295 -0.66 -21.84 -9.03
C ALA A 295 -1.46 -23.13 -9.24
N GLY A 296 -2.07 -23.61 -8.16
CA GLY A 296 -2.84 -24.86 -8.13
C GLY A 296 -4.16 -24.71 -7.39
N LYS A 297 -4.61 -25.79 -6.75
CA LYS A 297 -5.89 -25.85 -6.04
C LYS A 297 -6.10 -24.70 -5.06
N SER A 298 -5.07 -24.31 -4.29
CA SER A 298 -5.21 -23.25 -3.28
C SER A 298 -5.59 -21.90 -3.91
N ALA A 299 -4.82 -21.47 -4.90
CA ALA A 299 -5.07 -20.23 -5.65
C ALA A 299 -6.44 -20.26 -6.35
N ALA A 300 -6.79 -21.37 -7.02
CA ALA A 300 -8.09 -21.51 -7.67
C ALA A 300 -9.27 -21.40 -6.67
N LEU A 301 -9.12 -21.98 -5.48
CA LEU A 301 -10.14 -21.89 -4.43
C LEU A 301 -10.20 -20.50 -3.80
N GLN A 302 -9.12 -19.73 -3.81
CA GLN A 302 -9.08 -18.34 -3.33
C GLN A 302 -9.82 -17.42 -4.30
N VAL A 303 -9.47 -17.45 -5.58
CA VAL A 303 -10.18 -16.74 -6.66
C VAL A 303 -11.67 -17.07 -6.69
N LYS A 304 -12.02 -18.35 -6.53
CA LYS A 304 -13.43 -18.78 -6.41
C LYS A 304 -14.15 -18.12 -5.23
N ARG A 305 -13.50 -17.95 -4.08
CA ARG A 305 -14.12 -17.31 -2.91
C ARG A 305 -14.35 -15.83 -3.18
N TYR A 306 -13.37 -15.14 -3.77
CA TYR A 306 -13.52 -13.74 -4.19
C TYR A 306 -14.73 -13.56 -5.10
N LEU A 307 -14.77 -14.28 -6.22
CA LEU A 307 -15.86 -14.15 -7.20
C LEU A 307 -17.22 -14.51 -6.61
N LYS A 308 -17.31 -15.55 -5.78
CA LYS A 308 -18.56 -15.88 -5.10
C LYS A 308 -19.03 -14.73 -4.21
N TRP A 309 -18.12 -14.18 -3.41
CA TRP A 309 -18.43 -13.08 -2.52
C TRP A 309 -18.83 -11.82 -3.28
N LEU A 310 -18.10 -11.45 -4.34
CA LEU A 310 -18.43 -10.31 -5.21
C LEU A 310 -19.83 -10.48 -5.82
N HIS A 311 -20.15 -11.65 -6.39
CA HIS A 311 -21.49 -11.95 -6.90
C HIS A 311 -22.57 -11.88 -5.80
N ASP A 312 -22.25 -12.33 -4.57
CA ASP A 312 -23.18 -12.27 -3.43
C ASP A 312 -23.39 -10.84 -2.87
N ARG A 313 -22.52 -9.87 -3.19
CA ARG A 313 -22.63 -8.46 -2.79
C ARG A 313 -23.18 -7.56 -3.89
N LEU A 314 -22.77 -7.80 -5.13
CA LEU A 314 -22.99 -6.90 -6.25
C LEU A 314 -24.00 -7.44 -7.26
N GLY A 315 -24.36 -8.72 -7.17
CA GLY A 315 -25.19 -9.36 -8.18
C GLY A 315 -24.52 -9.31 -9.56
N ASP A 316 -25.26 -8.85 -10.57
CA ASP A 316 -24.78 -8.83 -11.96
C ASP A 316 -23.67 -7.79 -12.20
N GLU A 317 -23.54 -6.76 -11.37
CA GLU A 317 -22.42 -5.79 -11.43
C GLU A 317 -21.07 -6.49 -11.23
N ALA A 318 -21.02 -7.61 -10.50
CA ALA A 318 -19.80 -8.36 -10.29
C ALA A 318 -19.16 -8.85 -11.60
N ASN A 319 -19.93 -8.96 -12.70
CA ASN A 319 -19.41 -9.37 -14.01
C ASN A 319 -18.48 -8.32 -14.65
N GLN A 320 -18.46 -7.09 -14.14
CA GLN A 320 -17.55 -6.03 -14.59
C GLN A 320 -16.12 -6.22 -14.06
N ILE A 321 -15.94 -7.11 -13.07
CA ILE A 321 -14.66 -7.29 -12.37
C ILE A 321 -13.87 -8.40 -13.03
N THR A 322 -12.60 -8.13 -13.34
CA THR A 322 -11.66 -9.13 -13.87
C THR A 322 -10.69 -9.57 -12.78
N ILE A 323 -10.44 -10.88 -12.68
CA ILE A 323 -9.41 -11.44 -11.80
C ILE A 323 -8.28 -12.01 -12.63
N HIS A 324 -7.11 -11.39 -12.53
CA HIS A 324 -5.88 -11.94 -13.05
C HIS A 324 -5.16 -12.76 -11.99
N VAL A 325 -4.69 -13.95 -12.37
CA VAL A 325 -3.80 -14.76 -11.56
C VAL A 325 -2.44 -14.77 -12.23
N TYR A 326 -1.41 -14.27 -11.54
CA TYR A 326 -0.06 -14.16 -12.08
C TYR A 326 0.91 -15.05 -11.31
N ALA A 327 1.53 -16.01 -12.01
CA ALA A 327 2.37 -17.03 -11.39
C ALA A 327 3.44 -17.58 -12.36
N PRO A 328 4.47 -18.31 -11.90
CA PRO A 328 5.39 -19.02 -12.79
C PRO A 328 4.75 -20.13 -13.66
N GLY A 329 3.50 -20.51 -13.39
CA GLY A 329 2.84 -21.63 -14.06
C GLY A 329 1.53 -22.05 -13.39
N PHE A 330 0.74 -22.90 -14.07
CA PHE A 330 -0.54 -23.42 -13.55
C PHE A 330 -0.60 -24.94 -13.57
N THR A 331 -1.20 -25.55 -12.55
CA THR A 331 -1.53 -26.99 -12.59
C THR A 331 -2.69 -27.24 -13.55
N SER A 332 -2.71 -28.39 -14.23
CA SER A 332 -3.80 -28.78 -15.14
C SER A 332 -5.17 -28.92 -14.47
N THR A 333 -5.21 -28.90 -13.14
CA THR A 333 -6.46 -29.00 -12.37
C THR A 333 -7.00 -27.65 -11.90
N PHE A 334 -6.30 -26.53 -12.17
CA PHE A 334 -6.66 -25.21 -11.66
C PHE A 334 -8.12 -24.85 -11.98
N ASP A 335 -8.48 -24.88 -13.27
CA ASP A 335 -9.81 -24.47 -13.75
C ASP A 335 -10.91 -25.37 -13.19
N GLY A 336 -10.62 -26.67 -13.00
CA GLY A 336 -11.57 -27.65 -12.45
C GLY A 336 -12.06 -27.36 -11.03
N TYR A 337 -11.46 -26.39 -10.31
CA TYR A 337 -11.96 -25.96 -9.00
C TYR A 337 -12.91 -24.76 -9.07
N ILE A 338 -12.95 -24.04 -10.19
CA ILE A 338 -13.76 -22.83 -10.41
C ILE A 338 -14.99 -23.20 -11.27
N PRO A 339 -16.22 -22.86 -10.85
CA PRO A 339 -17.40 -23.11 -11.67
C PRO A 339 -17.33 -22.37 -13.02
N ASP A 340 -17.78 -23.00 -14.11
CA ASP A 340 -17.74 -22.43 -15.48
C ASP A 340 -18.30 -21.01 -15.58
N ARG A 341 -19.40 -20.73 -14.86
CA ARG A 341 -20.05 -19.40 -14.83
C ARG A 341 -19.16 -18.28 -14.28
N LEU A 342 -18.11 -18.62 -13.52
CA LEU A 342 -17.17 -17.68 -12.93
C LEU A 342 -15.84 -17.67 -13.70
N LEU A 343 -15.57 -18.70 -14.50
CA LEU A 343 -14.28 -18.87 -15.16
C LEU A 343 -14.03 -17.80 -16.24
N SER A 344 -15.10 -17.23 -16.83
CA SER A 344 -14.99 -16.14 -17.80
C SER A 344 -14.43 -14.84 -17.22
N GLN A 345 -14.39 -14.69 -15.90
CA GLN A 345 -13.79 -13.53 -15.21
C GLN A 345 -12.36 -13.81 -14.72
N VAL A 346 -11.82 -15.01 -14.98
CA VAL A 346 -10.51 -15.43 -14.48
C VAL A 346 -9.54 -15.56 -15.63
N GLU A 347 -8.50 -14.75 -15.60
CA GLU A 347 -7.43 -14.77 -16.58
C GLU A 347 -6.12 -15.19 -15.92
N LYS A 348 -5.36 -16.06 -16.60
CA LYS A 348 -4.17 -16.73 -16.03
C LYS A 348 -2.95 -16.36 -16.86
N TYR A 349 -1.93 -15.81 -16.21
CA TYR A 349 -0.72 -15.33 -16.86
C TYR A 349 0.53 -15.92 -16.21
N ASN A 350 1.47 -16.36 -17.06
CA ASN A 350 2.76 -16.85 -16.63
C ASN A 350 3.82 -15.74 -16.71
N PHE A 351 4.86 -15.80 -15.87
CA PHE A 351 5.96 -14.82 -15.90
C PHE A 351 6.72 -14.81 -17.24
N THR A 352 6.86 -15.96 -17.90
CA THR A 352 7.88 -16.20 -18.94
C THR A 352 7.50 -15.90 -20.40
N THR A 353 6.32 -15.33 -20.69
CA THR A 353 5.91 -15.07 -22.08
C THR A 353 4.89 -13.95 -22.12
N ASP A 354 5.25 -12.79 -22.67
CA ASP A 354 4.40 -11.73 -23.26
C ASP A 354 2.90 -11.79 -22.92
N GLY A 355 2.56 -11.90 -21.63
CA GLY A 355 1.22 -12.22 -21.14
C GLY A 355 0.40 -13.23 -21.96
N THR A 356 0.98 -14.31 -22.52
CA THR A 356 0.15 -15.25 -23.30
C THR A 356 -0.76 -16.03 -22.34
N GLN A 357 -2.07 -15.90 -22.53
CA GLN A 357 -3.07 -16.59 -21.72
C GLN A 357 -2.75 -18.09 -21.66
N ALA A 358 -2.63 -18.64 -20.44
CA ALA A 358 -2.29 -20.05 -20.27
C ALA A 358 -3.46 -20.94 -20.70
N HIS A 359 -3.48 -21.36 -21.98
CA HIS A 359 -4.39 -22.36 -22.50
C HIS A 359 -3.89 -23.77 -22.14
N PHE A 360 -4.69 -24.53 -21.40
CA PHE A 360 -4.48 -25.97 -21.19
C PHE A 360 -5.78 -26.72 -21.44
#